data_AF-A0A497A712-F1
#
_entry.id   AF-A0A497A712-F1
#
_cell.length_a   1.000
_cell.length_b   1.000
_cell.length_c   1.000
_cell.angle_alpha   90.00
_cell.angle_beta   90.00
_cell.angle_gamma   90.00
#
_symmetry.space_group_name_H-M   'P 1'
#
loop_
_entity.id
_entity.type
_entity.pdbx_description
1 polymer ?
#
loop_
_entity_poly.entity_id
_entity_poly.type
_entity_poly.pdbx_seq_one_letter_code
_entity_poly.pdbx_strand_id
1 'polypeptide(L)'
;MNRRRGLILIAGGLALLVTIMAGSIVYAGCEPDWNAAYFTPAHCEKYTTVEDTFQAYVAALGQDSPALYNEVLGYDSHTPTADFPLYTGPSPAIEKLEIKGDWAFAWTSNRWECNFRRVRGRWVFWPEDWRMLVRQSMGW
;
A
#
# COMPACT_ATOMS: atom_id res chain seq x y z
N MET A 1 -17.80 -6.39 -44.25
CA MET A 1 -18.26 -6.17 -42.85
C MET A 1 -19.08 -4.88 -42.81
N ASN A 2 -20.35 -4.94 -42.40
CA ASN A 2 -21.26 -3.78 -42.50
C ASN A 2 -20.88 -2.70 -41.48
N ARG A 3 -20.81 -1.42 -41.92
CA ARG A 3 -20.45 -0.24 -41.09
C ARG A 3 -21.18 -0.19 -39.75
N ARG A 4 -22.46 -0.60 -39.71
CA ARG A 4 -23.27 -0.71 -38.47
C ARG A 4 -22.75 -1.77 -37.49
N ARG A 5 -22.31 -2.94 -37.97
CA ARG A 5 -21.72 -3.99 -37.11
C ARG A 5 -20.37 -3.56 -36.54
N GLY A 6 -19.56 -2.83 -37.33
CA GLY A 6 -18.31 -2.23 -36.86
C GLY A 6 -18.53 -1.20 -35.76
N LEU A 7 -19.50 -0.29 -35.92
CA LEU A 7 -19.86 0.70 -34.91
C LEU A 7 -20.38 0.08 -33.60
N ILE A 8 -21.19 -0.99 -33.68
CA ILE A 8 -21.70 -1.70 -32.49
C ILE A 8 -20.55 -2.39 -31.74
N LEU A 9 -19.61 -3.01 -32.45
CA LEU A 9 -18.44 -3.64 -31.82
C LEU A 9 -17.52 -2.61 -31.16
N ILE A 10 -17.30 -1.46 -31.80
CA ILE A 10 -16.50 -0.36 -31.23
C ILE A 10 -17.19 0.21 -29.99
N ALA A 11 -18.50 0.48 -30.06
CA ALA A 11 -19.26 1.01 -28.93
C ALA A 11 -19.32 0.01 -27.76
N GLY A 12 -19.51 -1.28 -28.04
CA GLY A 12 -19.46 -2.35 -27.04
C GLY A 12 -18.07 -2.48 -26.40
N GLY A 13 -17.00 -2.39 -27.20
CA GLY A 13 -15.63 -2.40 -26.70
C GLY A 13 -15.31 -1.20 -25.79
N LEU A 14 -15.74 0.00 -26.18
CA LEU A 14 -15.60 1.22 -25.36
C LEU A 14 -16.38 1.13 -24.05
N ALA A 15 -17.62 0.64 -24.07
CA ALA A 15 -18.43 0.48 -22.87
C ALA A 15 -17.81 -0.53 -21.88
N LEU A 16 -17.27 -1.64 -22.40
CA LEU A 16 -16.55 -2.61 -21.56
C LEU A 16 -15.29 -1.98 -20.94
N LEU A 17 -14.51 -1.24 -21.73
CA LEU A 17 -13.30 -0.58 -21.25
C LEU A 17 -13.60 0.44 -20.13
N VAL A 18 -14.65 1.25 -20.29
CA VAL A 18 -15.11 2.19 -19.25
C VAL A 18 -15.53 1.45 -17.98
N THR A 19 -16.23 0.32 -18.12
CA THR A 19 -16.68 -0.47 -16.98
C THR A 19 -15.50 -1.08 -16.21
N ILE A 20 -14.50 -1.61 -16.93
CA ILE A 20 -13.27 -2.14 -16.31
C ILE A 20 -12.52 -1.01 -15.60
N MET A 21 -12.34 0.14 -16.25
CA MET A 21 -11.67 1.30 -15.66
C MET A 21 -12.40 1.79 -14.40
N ALA A 22 -13.73 1.92 -14.44
CA ALA A 22 -14.53 2.32 -13.29
C ALA A 22 -14.44 1.29 -12.15
N GLY A 23 -14.51 -0.01 -12.46
CA GLY A 23 -14.34 -1.08 -11.49
C GLY A 23 -12.96 -1.04 -10.83
N SER A 24 -11.90 -0.82 -11.60
CA SER A 24 -10.54 -0.67 -11.08
C SER A 24 -10.38 0.54 -10.17
N ILE A 25 -11.01 1.68 -10.49
CA ILE A 25 -11.00 2.88 -9.64
C ILE A 25 -11.73 2.62 -8.32
N VAL A 26 -12.91 2.01 -8.38
CA VAL A 26 -13.68 1.64 -7.17
C VAL A 26 -12.86 0.70 -6.29
N TYR A 27 -12.26 -0.33 -6.88
CA TYR A 27 -11.42 -1.29 -6.17
C TYR A 27 -10.15 -0.67 -5.59
N ALA A 28 -9.53 0.30 -6.27
CA ALA A 28 -8.41 1.07 -5.72
C ALA A 28 -8.83 1.96 -4.53
N GLY A 29 -10.09 2.42 -4.55
CA GLY A 29 -10.72 3.18 -3.48
C GLY A 29 -11.07 2.35 -2.23
N CYS A 30 -11.18 1.03 -2.35
CA CYS A 30 -11.41 0.16 -1.21
C CYS A 30 -10.18 0.12 -0.29
N GLU A 31 -10.42 0.26 1.01
CA GLU A 31 -9.40 -0.01 2.03
C GLU A 31 -9.23 -1.52 2.19
N PRO A 32 -8.06 -2.00 2.63
CA PRO A 32 -7.92 -3.39 3.05
C PRO A 32 -8.80 -3.66 4.27
N ASP A 33 -9.18 -4.92 4.45
CA ASP A 33 -9.88 -5.36 5.65
C ASP A 33 -8.93 -5.33 6.86
N TRP A 34 -8.94 -4.20 7.57
CA TRP A 34 -8.12 -3.96 8.75
C TRP A 34 -8.31 -5.05 9.81
N ASN A 35 -7.23 -5.72 10.19
CA ASN A 35 -7.28 -6.73 11.25
C ASN A 35 -7.22 -6.04 12.62
N ALA A 36 -8.32 -6.12 13.37
CA ALA A 36 -8.45 -5.49 14.69
C ALA A 36 -7.38 -5.91 15.70
N ALA A 37 -6.78 -7.10 15.55
CA ALA A 37 -5.69 -7.58 16.41
C ALA A 37 -4.42 -6.71 16.31
N TYR A 38 -4.24 -5.97 15.22
CA TYR A 38 -3.10 -5.07 15.00
C TYR A 38 -3.35 -3.62 15.41
N PHE A 39 -4.52 -3.32 15.99
CA PHE A 39 -4.92 -1.98 16.45
C PHE A 39 -5.20 -1.94 17.94
N THR A 40 -4.50 -2.76 18.74
CA THR A 40 -4.56 -2.67 20.20
C THR A 40 -3.81 -1.43 20.70
N PRO A 41 -4.02 -0.99 21.96
CA PRO A 41 -3.27 0.13 22.53
C PRO A 41 -1.75 -0.05 22.44
N ALA A 42 -1.25 -1.28 22.62
CA ALA A 42 0.17 -1.59 22.49
C ALA A 42 0.70 -1.35 21.07
N HIS A 43 -0.07 -1.68 20.04
CA HIS A 43 0.30 -1.35 18.66
C HIS A 43 0.23 0.16 18.41
N CYS A 44 -0.72 0.87 19.00
CA CYS A 44 -0.81 2.32 18.87
C CYS A 44 0.42 3.02 19.46
N GLU A 45 0.90 2.55 20.60
CA GLU A 45 2.13 3.02 21.23
C GLU A 45 3.36 2.67 20.39
N LYS A 46 3.48 1.40 19.96
CA LYS A 46 4.60 0.91 19.15
C LYS A 46 4.76 1.65 17.81
N TYR A 47 3.66 2.07 17.20
CA TYR A 47 3.62 2.65 15.86
C TYR A 47 3.15 4.11 15.89
N THR A 48 3.62 4.85 16.90
CA THR A 48 3.26 6.26 17.11
C THR A 48 3.84 7.17 16.03
N THR A 49 5.04 6.84 15.52
CA THR A 49 5.74 7.63 14.49
C THR A 49 5.92 6.84 13.18
N VAL A 50 6.24 7.56 12.11
CA VAL A 50 6.56 6.95 10.81
C VAL A 50 7.88 6.19 10.92
N GLU A 51 8.84 6.75 11.65
CA GLU A 51 10.15 6.18 11.92
C GLU A 51 10.04 4.81 12.62
N ASP A 52 9.21 4.70 13.67
CA ASP A 52 8.98 3.43 14.37
C ASP A 52 8.40 2.37 13.43
N THR A 53 7.43 2.79 12.61
CA THR A 53 6.78 1.92 11.62
C THR A 53 7.75 1.46 10.54
N PHE A 54 8.61 2.36 10.07
CA PHE A 54 9.64 2.06 9.11
C PHE A 54 10.69 1.09 9.66
N GLN A 55 11.18 1.30 10.89
CA GLN A 55 12.13 0.37 11.50
C GLN A 55 11.51 -1.02 11.67
N ALA A 56 10.25 -1.11 12.07
CA ALA A 56 9.55 -2.39 12.15
C ALA A 56 9.34 -3.04 10.78
N TYR A 57 9.07 -2.26 9.72
CA TYR A 57 9.01 -2.75 8.35
C TYR A 57 10.35 -3.38 7.92
N VAL A 58 11.46 -2.64 8.07
CA VAL A 58 12.79 -3.15 7.74
C VAL A 58 13.12 -4.41 8.54
N ALA A 59 12.77 -4.44 9.83
CA ALA A 59 12.97 -5.60 10.68
C ALA A 59 12.13 -6.82 10.24
N ALA A 60 10.91 -6.61 9.74
CA ALA A 60 10.07 -7.67 9.20
C ALA A 60 10.69 -8.29 7.93
N LEU A 61 11.23 -7.44 7.04
CA LEU A 61 11.98 -7.89 5.85
C LEU A 61 13.27 -8.61 6.20
N GLY A 62 14.02 -8.14 7.21
CA GLY A 62 15.27 -8.77 7.62
C GLY A 62 15.11 -10.11 8.33
N GLN A 63 13.93 -10.36 8.91
CA GLN A 63 13.61 -11.62 9.61
C GLN A 63 12.82 -12.61 8.75
N ASP A 64 12.49 -12.27 7.50
CA ASP A 64 11.63 -13.09 6.65
C ASP A 64 10.32 -13.49 7.36
N SER A 65 9.69 -12.52 8.03
CA SER A 65 8.54 -12.78 8.92
C SER A 65 7.25 -12.17 8.37
N PRO A 66 6.41 -12.96 7.69
CA PRO A 66 5.08 -12.53 7.24
C PRO A 66 4.19 -12.03 8.38
N ALA A 67 4.34 -12.58 9.59
CA ALA A 67 3.59 -12.16 10.76
C ALA A 67 3.93 -10.72 11.18
N LEU A 68 5.24 -10.40 11.27
CA LEU A 68 5.67 -9.03 11.56
C LEU A 68 5.29 -8.08 10.42
N TYR A 69 5.35 -8.55 9.18
CA TYR A 69 4.95 -7.74 8.04
C TYR A 69 3.47 -7.38 8.07
N ASN A 70 2.58 -8.36 8.29
CA ASN A 70 1.14 -8.13 8.43
C ASN A 70 0.82 -7.20 9.61
N GLU A 71 1.57 -7.29 10.72
CA GLU A 71 1.44 -6.36 11.85
C GLU A 71 1.77 -4.92 11.46
N VAL A 72 2.84 -4.71 10.67
CA VAL A 72 3.25 -3.40 10.19
C VAL A 72 2.24 -2.84 9.18
N LEU A 73 1.64 -3.70 8.35
CA LEU A 73 0.57 -3.35 7.42
C LEU A 73 -0.75 -3.04 8.13
N GLY A 74 -1.03 -3.68 9.27
CA GLY A 74 -2.31 -3.58 9.97
C GLY A 74 -3.41 -4.48 9.38
N TYR A 75 -3.09 -5.38 8.47
CA TYR A 75 -4.02 -6.36 7.89
C TYR A 75 -3.27 -7.62 7.45
N ASP A 76 -4.01 -8.71 7.26
CA ASP A 76 -3.46 -9.95 6.75
C ASP A 76 -3.27 -9.85 5.23
N SER A 77 -2.02 -9.64 4.81
CA SER A 77 -1.71 -9.59 3.38
C SER A 77 -1.83 -10.98 2.77
N HIS A 78 -2.32 -11.05 1.53
CA HIS A 78 -2.35 -12.30 0.75
C HIS A 78 -0.98 -12.58 0.12
N THR A 79 0.09 -11.96 0.61
CA THR A 79 1.45 -12.10 0.09
C THR A 79 1.88 -13.55 0.28
N PRO A 80 2.24 -14.28 -0.80
CA PRO A 80 2.71 -15.65 -0.67
C PRO A 80 3.95 -15.71 0.21
N THR A 81 3.92 -16.57 1.24
CA THR A 81 5.06 -16.73 2.16
C THR A 81 6.31 -17.32 1.48
N ALA A 82 6.14 -17.96 0.31
CA ALA A 82 7.24 -18.58 -0.44
C ALA A 82 8.16 -17.57 -1.14
N ASP A 83 7.67 -16.36 -1.43
CA ASP A 83 8.40 -15.30 -2.13
C ASP A 83 8.49 -14.02 -1.28
N PHE A 84 8.48 -14.17 0.05
CA PHE A 84 8.52 -13.03 0.95
C PHE A 84 9.86 -12.28 0.79
N PRO A 85 9.84 -10.94 0.65
CA PRO A 85 11.05 -10.18 0.41
C PRO A 85 11.98 -10.22 1.63
N LEU A 86 13.14 -10.88 1.46
CA LEU A 86 14.24 -10.84 2.43
C LEU A 86 15.18 -9.66 2.14
N TYR A 87 15.40 -8.80 3.14
CA TYR A 87 16.39 -7.72 3.06
C TYR A 87 17.54 -7.96 4.04
N THR A 88 18.74 -8.23 3.52
CA THR A 88 19.96 -8.49 4.33
C THR A 88 20.92 -7.31 4.38
N GLY A 89 20.55 -6.17 3.79
CA GLY A 89 21.36 -4.96 3.81
C GLY A 89 21.34 -4.23 5.16
N PRO A 90 22.19 -3.21 5.36
CA PRO A 90 22.12 -2.35 6.53
C PRO A 90 20.77 -1.64 6.59
N SER A 91 20.21 -1.46 7.79
CA SER A 91 18.94 -0.73 7.95
C SER A 91 19.10 0.68 7.37
N PRO A 92 18.36 1.03 6.31
CA PRO A 92 18.46 2.34 5.69
C PRO A 92 17.97 3.43 6.64
N ALA A 93 18.56 4.62 6.54
CA ALA A 93 18.08 5.80 7.27
C ALA A 93 17.00 6.51 6.46
N ILE A 94 16.03 7.13 7.12
CA ILE A 94 15.13 8.10 6.47
C ILE A 94 15.91 9.40 6.28
N GLU A 95 16.08 9.82 5.04
CA GLU A 95 16.77 11.07 4.68
C GLU A 95 15.81 12.24 4.55
N LYS A 96 14.57 11.97 4.10
CA LYS A 96 13.52 12.97 3.95
C LYS A 96 12.17 12.34 4.29
N LEU A 97 11.41 13.02 5.13
CA LEU A 97 10.06 12.64 5.52
C LEU A 97 9.10 13.81 5.24
N GLU A 98 8.07 13.54 4.44
CA GLU A 98 6.97 14.48 4.19
C GLU A 98 5.68 13.91 4.79
N ILE A 99 5.03 14.68 5.66
CA ILE A 99 3.75 14.30 6.27
C ILE A 99 2.68 15.28 5.79
N LYS A 100 1.57 14.74 5.25
CA LYS A 100 0.41 15.50 4.78
C LYS A 100 -0.87 14.86 5.31
N GLY A 101 -1.40 15.40 6.41
CA GLY A 101 -2.57 14.85 7.08
C GLY A 101 -2.29 13.44 7.61
N ASP A 102 -3.10 12.47 7.19
CA ASP A 102 -2.95 11.06 7.56
C ASP A 102 -1.99 10.28 6.65
N TRP A 103 -1.25 10.95 5.77
CA TRP A 103 -0.29 10.32 4.87
C TRP A 103 1.14 10.78 5.15
N ALA A 104 2.09 9.88 4.93
CA ALA A 104 3.49 10.23 4.96
C ALA A 104 4.28 9.51 3.86
N PHE A 105 5.29 10.19 3.36
CA PHE A 105 6.22 9.69 2.36
C PHE A 105 7.65 9.82 2.88
N ALA A 106 8.40 8.72 2.86
CA ALA A 106 9.80 8.70 3.26
C ALA A 106 10.72 8.32 2.09
N TRP A 107 11.76 9.12 1.88
CA TRP A 107 12.91 8.75 1.05
C TRP A 107 14.06 8.30 1.95
N THR A 108 14.67 7.17 1.60
CA THR A 108 15.70 6.53 2.41
C THR A 108 17.08 6.57 1.75
N SER A 109 18.12 6.33 2.55
CA SER A 109 19.52 6.33 2.10
C SER A 109 19.86 5.25 1.06
N ASN A 110 19.04 4.19 0.97
CA ASN A 110 19.16 3.16 -0.07
C ASN A 110 18.18 3.37 -1.23
N ARG A 111 17.61 4.58 -1.37
CA ARG A 111 16.65 4.99 -2.40
C ARG A 111 15.34 4.21 -2.37
N TRP A 112 14.92 3.77 -1.19
CA TRP A 112 13.55 3.30 -1.04
C TRP A 112 12.62 4.49 -0.93
N GLU A 113 11.50 4.34 -1.58
CA GLU A 113 10.36 5.23 -1.52
C GLU A 113 9.29 4.47 -0.74
N CYS A 114 8.99 4.97 0.46
CA CYS A 114 8.13 4.27 1.43
C CYS A 114 6.93 5.13 1.76
N ASN A 115 5.75 4.53 1.65
CA ASN A 115 4.49 5.19 1.92
C ASN A 115 3.92 4.71 3.25
N PHE A 116 3.31 5.63 3.98
CA PHE A 116 2.69 5.34 5.27
C PHE A 116 1.35 6.04 5.37
N ARG A 117 0.46 5.44 6.16
CA ARG A 117 -0.84 6.01 6.46
C ARG A 117 -1.14 5.93 7.95
N ARG A 118 -1.76 6.96 8.50
CA ARG A 118 -2.31 6.95 9.84
C ARG A 118 -3.69 6.32 9.82
N VAL A 119 -3.86 5.22 10.55
CA VAL A 119 -5.09 4.44 10.62
C VAL A 119 -5.37 4.10 12.06
N ARG A 120 -6.57 4.49 12.55
CA ARG A 120 -7.06 4.14 13.89
C ARG A 120 -6.05 4.39 15.03
N GLY A 121 -5.29 5.49 14.94
CA GLY A 121 -4.36 5.92 15.99
C GLY A 121 -2.89 5.53 15.81
N ARG A 122 -2.55 4.69 14.83
CA ARG A 122 -1.17 4.30 14.51
C ARG A 122 -0.78 4.56 13.06
N TRP A 123 0.51 4.62 12.78
CA TRP A 123 1.02 4.51 11.42
C TRP A 123 1.07 3.05 10.98
N VAL A 124 0.79 2.83 9.69
CA VAL A 124 0.96 1.56 8.99
C VAL A 124 1.83 1.78 7.77
N PHE A 125 2.63 0.77 7.41
CA PHE A 125 3.29 0.77 6.10
C PHE A 125 2.23 0.53 5.02
N TRP A 126 2.26 1.35 3.98
CA TRP A 126 1.36 1.25 2.86
C TRP A 126 2.17 0.84 1.62
N PRO A 127 2.08 -0.41 1.15
CA PRO A 127 2.88 -0.86 0.03
C PRO A 127 2.52 -0.08 -1.23
N GLU A 128 3.55 0.19 -2.04
CA GLU A 128 3.41 0.88 -3.32
C GLU A 128 2.83 -0.10 -4.35
N ASP A 129 1.51 -0.29 -4.30
CA ASP A 129 0.76 -1.03 -5.29
C ASP A 129 0.07 -0.08 -6.29
N TRP A 130 -0.50 -0.65 -7.34
CA TRP A 130 -1.20 0.15 -8.35
C TRP A 130 -2.38 0.97 -7.77
N ARG A 131 -2.94 0.57 -6.62
CA ARG A 131 -4.02 1.32 -5.96
C ARG A 131 -3.47 2.62 -5.39
N MET A 132 -2.26 2.59 -4.85
CA MET A 132 -1.54 3.77 -4.36
C MET A 132 -1.24 4.75 -5.50
N LEU A 133 -0.75 4.27 -6.65
CA LEU A 133 -0.52 5.09 -7.84
C LEU A 133 -1.81 5.77 -8.35
N VAL A 134 -2.93 5.02 -8.37
CA VAL A 134 -4.24 5.59 -8.72
C VAL A 134 -4.63 6.69 -7.74
N ARG A 135 -4.46 6.48 -6.42
CA ARG A 135 -4.79 7.50 -5.41
C ARG A 135 -3.94 8.77 -5.52
N GLN A 136 -2.63 8.63 -5.72
CA GLN A 136 -1.75 9.78 -5.97
C GLN A 136 -2.17 10.55 -7.22
N SER A 137 -2.51 9.85 -8.30
CA SER A 137 -2.97 10.50 -9.55
C SER A 137 -4.28 11.27 -9.38
N MET A 138 -5.10 10.91 -8.39
CA MET A 138 -6.34 11.61 -8.04
C MET A 138 -6.14 12.80 -7.09
N GLY A 139 -4.91 13.07 -6.62
CA GLY A 139 -4.57 14.27 -5.84
C GLY A 139 -5.01 14.27 -4.37
N TRP A 140 -5.14 13.08 -3.75
CA TRP A 140 -5.51 12.94 -2.34
C TRP A 140 -4.28 13.17 -1.45
#